data_AF-A0A356JXJ2-F1
#
_entry.id   AF-A0A356JXJ2-F1
#
_cell.length_a   1.000
_cell.length_b   1.000
_cell.length_c   1.000
_cell.angle_alpha   90.00
_cell.angle_beta   90.00
_cell.angle_gamma   90.00
#
_symmetry.space_group_name_H-M   'P 1'
#
loop_
_entity.id
_entity.type
_entity.pdbx_description
1 polymer ?
#
loop_
_entity_poly.entity_id
_entity_poly.type
_entity_poly.pdbx_seq_one_letter_code
_entity_poly.pdbx_strand_id
1 'polypeptide(L)'
;MIALHDLQGANVYFENAKIEDDVFLGTLKFNFFDHFGLDDQDIMNSFKKEIFGKSVSLIDYSSIEGFRSWYYLQHSDTYNPSNQTDKRKYKPFVTNFSIKEEIKEKI
;
A
#
# COMPACT_ATOMS: atom_id res chain seq x y z
N MET A 1 9.12 -13.83 -2.79
CA MET A 1 7.66 -13.78 -3.05
C MET A 1 7.10 -12.62 -2.25
N ILE A 2 6.61 -11.58 -2.93
CA ILE A 2 5.89 -10.47 -2.28
C ILE A 2 4.42 -10.71 -2.59
N ALA A 3 3.59 -10.88 -1.56
CA ALA A 3 2.15 -10.94 -1.71
C ALA A 3 1.59 -9.53 -1.49
N LEU A 4 0.84 -9.01 -2.46
CA LEU A 4 0.15 -7.72 -2.38
C LEU A 4 -1.35 -8.03 -2.39
N HIS A 5 -2.07 -7.56 -1.37
CA HIS A 5 -3.52 -7.75 -1.20
C HIS A 5 -4.20 -6.38 -1.18
N ASP A 6 -5.46 -6.32 -1.61
CA ASP A 6 -6.30 -5.10 -1.64
C ASP A 6 -5.72 -3.90 -2.39
N LEU A 7 -4.85 -4.12 -3.38
CA LEU A 7 -4.38 -3.02 -4.24
C LEU A 7 -5.52 -2.46 -5.08
N GLN A 8 -5.62 -1.13 -5.12
CA GLN A 8 -6.53 -0.46 -6.04
C GLN A 8 -5.95 -0.33 -7.45
N GLY A 9 -4.64 -0.17 -7.57
CA GLY A 9 -4.02 -0.07 -8.89
C GLY A 9 -2.50 0.01 -8.88
N ALA A 10 -1.95 0.02 -10.09
CA ALA A 10 -0.53 0.20 -10.34
C ALA A 10 -0.32 1.10 -11.55
N ASN A 11 0.61 2.04 -11.44
CA ASN A 11 1.14 2.79 -12.56
C ASN A 11 2.50 2.22 -12.93
N VAL A 12 2.73 1.99 -14.23
CA VAL A 12 4.00 1.52 -14.76
C VAL A 12 4.64 2.63 -15.57
N TYR A 13 5.89 2.96 -15.22
CA TYR A 13 6.67 3.98 -15.90
C TYR A 13 7.95 3.36 -16.45
N PHE A 14 8.37 3.88 -17.59
CA PHE A 14 9.70 3.64 -18.12
C PHE A 14 10.51 4.93 -17.99
N GLU A 15 11.54 4.91 -17.14
CA GLU A 15 12.41 6.06 -16.85
C GLU A 15 13.78 5.84 -17.52
N ASN A 16 14.46 6.92 -17.90
CA ASN A 16 15.86 6.91 -18.35
C ASN A 16 16.17 5.98 -19.55
N ALA A 17 15.26 5.89 -20.53
CA ALA A 17 15.48 5.12 -21.74
C ALA A 17 16.67 5.64 -22.56
N LYS A 18 17.61 4.75 -22.88
CA LYS A 18 18.68 5.05 -23.84
C LYS A 18 19.12 3.79 -24.60
N ILE A 19 19.72 3.99 -25.76
CA ILE A 19 20.35 2.94 -26.56
C ILE A 19 21.82 3.30 -26.70
N GLU A 20 22.70 2.38 -26.30
CA GLU A 20 24.16 2.50 -26.43
C GLU A 20 24.71 1.16 -26.94
N ASP A 21 25.48 1.19 -28.04
CA ASP A 21 26.14 0.00 -28.61
C ASP A 21 25.21 -1.23 -28.79
N ASP A 22 24.05 -1.02 -29.42
CA ASP A 22 22.99 -2.03 -29.61
C ASP A 22 22.43 -2.62 -28.30
N VAL A 23 22.57 -1.89 -27.20
CA VAL A 23 22.00 -2.25 -25.90
C VAL A 23 20.97 -1.20 -25.49
N PHE A 24 19.73 -1.65 -25.30
CA PHE A 24 18.68 -0.90 -24.67
C PHE A 24 18.88 -0.88 -23.15
N LEU A 25 18.90 0.31 -22.58
CA LEU A 25 19.04 0.56 -21.15
C LEU A 25 17.85 1.38 -20.66
N GLY A 26 17.37 1.07 -19.46
CA GLY A 26 16.38 1.92 -18.80
C GLY A 26 15.96 1.39 -17.44
N THR A 27 15.00 2.06 -16.82
CA THR A 27 14.46 1.68 -15.52
C THR A 27 12.96 1.49 -15.63
N LEU A 28 12.49 0.28 -15.35
CA LEU A 28 11.08 -0.01 -15.19
C LEU A 28 10.69 0.30 -13.74
N LYS A 29 9.70 1.17 -13.56
CA LYS A 29 9.20 1.56 -12.25
C LYS A 29 7.73 1.18 -12.14
N PHE A 30 7.43 0.41 -11.11
CA PHE A 30 6.06 0.07 -10.72
C PHE A 30 5.71 0.88 -9.50
N ASN A 31 4.66 1.69 -9.57
CA ASN A 31 4.08 2.37 -8.40
C ASN A 31 2.71 1.78 -8.11
N PHE A 32 2.61 1.02 -7.03
CA PHE A 32 1.37 0.46 -6.52
C PHE A 32 0.73 1.45 -5.56
N PHE A 33 -0.59 1.57 -5.63
CA PHE A 33 -1.34 2.42 -4.74
C PHE A 33 -2.63 1.75 -4.28
N ASP A 34 -3.02 2.10 -3.07
CA ASP A 34 -4.28 1.69 -2.48
C ASP A 34 -4.94 2.90 -1.79
N HIS A 35 -6.23 3.10 -2.04
CA HIS A 35 -7.03 4.12 -1.35
C HIS A 35 -7.88 3.53 -0.23
N PHE A 36 -7.97 2.21 -0.12
CA PHE A 36 -8.54 1.59 1.07
C PHE A 36 -7.54 1.79 2.22
N GLY A 37 -8.08 2.14 3.37
CA GLY A 37 -7.36 1.92 4.60
C GLY A 37 -8.09 0.86 5.37
N LEU A 38 -7.30 0.12 6.13
CA LEU A 38 -7.77 -0.75 7.18
C LEU A 38 -8.68 0.05 8.11
N ASP A 39 -9.92 -0.41 8.24
CA ASP A 39 -10.86 0.13 9.21
C ASP A 39 -10.66 -0.51 10.60
N ASP A 40 -11.39 -0.02 11.60
CA ASP A 40 -11.33 -0.54 12.97
C ASP A 40 -11.55 -2.07 13.01
N GLN A 41 -12.39 -2.60 12.12
CA GLN A 41 -12.73 -4.02 12.05
C GLN A 41 -11.57 -4.83 11.47
N ASP A 42 -10.86 -4.31 10.48
CA ASP A 42 -9.65 -4.93 9.92
C ASP A 42 -8.55 -5.08 10.98
N ILE A 43 -8.37 -4.06 11.82
CA ILE A 43 -7.42 -4.08 12.95
C ILE A 43 -7.85 -5.07 14.02
N MET A 44 -9.13 -5.09 14.38
CA MET A 44 -9.66 -6.03 15.38
C MET A 44 -9.64 -7.48 14.89
N ASN A 45 -9.79 -7.72 13.59
CA ASN A 45 -9.77 -9.06 12.98
C ASN A 45 -8.34 -9.62 12.82
N SER A 46 -7.31 -8.78 12.76
CA SER A 46 -5.90 -9.24 12.77
C SER A 46 -5.53 -10.07 14.00
N PHE A 47 -6.27 -9.96 15.09
CA PHE A 47 -5.91 -10.66 16.32
C PHE A 47 -6.22 -12.15 16.29
N LYS A 48 -7.23 -12.61 15.54
CA LYS A 48 -7.56 -14.04 15.37
C LYS A 48 -8.32 -14.27 14.07
N LYS A 49 -7.74 -15.05 13.15
CA LYS A 49 -8.47 -15.57 11.98
C LYS A 49 -8.47 -17.09 12.01
N GLU A 50 -9.63 -17.69 11.83
CA GLU A 50 -9.73 -19.14 11.69
C GLU A 50 -9.41 -19.54 10.25
N ILE A 51 -8.38 -20.35 10.08
CA ILE A 51 -7.98 -20.91 8.78
C ILE A 51 -7.99 -22.44 8.92
N PHE A 52 -8.86 -23.11 8.16
CA PHE A 52 -9.05 -24.56 8.20
C PHE A 52 -9.32 -25.13 9.60
N GLY A 53 -10.24 -24.52 10.37
CA GLY A 53 -10.57 -25.02 11.71
C GLY A 53 -9.55 -24.67 12.80
N LYS A 54 -8.54 -23.86 12.48
CA LYS A 54 -7.46 -23.47 13.41
C LYS A 54 -7.40 -21.97 13.55
N SER A 55 -7.42 -21.49 14.79
CA SER A 55 -7.18 -20.08 15.10
C SER A 55 -5.72 -19.75 14.82
N VAL A 56 -5.48 -18.88 13.83
CA VAL A 56 -4.17 -18.33 13.48
C VAL A 56 -4.14 -16.89 13.98
N SER A 57 -3.09 -16.54 14.74
CA SER A 57 -2.82 -15.15 15.08
C SER A 57 -2.23 -14.49 13.84
N LEU A 58 -2.94 -13.52 13.26
CA LEU A 58 -2.35 -12.69 12.21
C LEU A 58 -1.50 -11.58 12.86
N ILE A 59 -0.73 -10.89 12.03
CA ILE A 59 0.14 -9.81 12.47
C ILE A 59 -0.70 -8.76 13.20
N ASP A 60 -0.32 -8.42 14.43
CA ASP A 60 -0.89 -7.30 15.15
C ASP A 60 -0.41 -6.00 14.47
N TYR A 61 -1.25 -5.42 13.61
CA TYR A 61 -0.91 -4.17 12.94
C TYR A 61 -0.60 -3.03 13.93
N SER A 62 -1.17 -3.05 15.15
CA SER A 62 -0.86 -2.06 16.18
C SER A 62 0.59 -2.13 16.65
N SER A 63 1.28 -3.26 16.45
CA SER A 63 2.70 -3.42 16.78
C SER A 63 3.64 -2.75 15.77
N ILE A 64 3.16 -2.42 14.56
CA ILE A 64 3.95 -1.82 13.49
C ILE A 64 3.97 -0.28 13.64
N GLU A 65 5.15 0.29 13.87
CA GLU A 65 5.31 1.74 14.12
C GLU A 65 4.75 2.63 13.00
N GLY A 66 5.01 2.25 11.73
CA GLY A 66 4.48 2.97 10.56
C GLY A 66 2.95 2.91 10.48
N PHE A 67 2.36 1.78 10.88
CA PHE A 67 0.91 1.58 10.85
C PHE A 67 0.20 2.45 11.89
N ARG A 68 0.72 2.52 13.13
CA ARG A 68 0.13 3.37 14.19
C ARG A 68 0.05 4.84 13.77
N SER A 69 1.13 5.36 13.20
CA SER A 69 1.19 6.75 12.71
C SER A 69 0.20 6.99 11.57
N TRP A 70 0.13 6.06 10.62
CA TRP A 70 -0.81 6.11 9.51
C TRP A 70 -2.28 6.06 10.00
N TYR A 71 -2.61 5.15 10.91
CA TYR A 71 -3.95 4.99 11.47
C TYR A 71 -4.39 6.23 12.24
N TYR A 72 -3.52 6.79 13.08
CA TYR A 72 -3.81 8.03 13.80
C TYR A 72 -4.12 9.18 12.85
N LEU A 73 -3.36 9.34 11.76
CA LEU A 73 -3.60 10.40 10.79
C LEU A 73 -4.97 10.25 10.12
N GLN A 74 -5.37 9.04 9.73
CA GLN A 74 -6.64 8.78 9.03
C GLN A 74 -7.89 9.04 9.89
N HIS A 75 -7.76 8.80 11.20
CA HIS A 75 -8.87 8.86 12.16
C HIS A 75 -8.82 10.10 13.07
N SER A 76 -7.79 10.95 12.94
CA SER A 76 -7.67 12.17 13.72
C SER A 76 -8.65 13.25 13.25
N ASP A 77 -9.41 13.79 14.20
CA ASP A 77 -10.33 14.92 13.99
C ASP A 77 -9.63 16.18 13.45
N THR A 78 -8.30 16.30 13.61
CA THR A 78 -7.50 17.44 13.13
C THR A 78 -7.36 17.45 11.60
N TYR A 79 -7.34 16.28 10.96
CA TYR A 79 -7.14 16.15 9.51
C TYR A 79 -8.45 15.96 8.73
N ASN A 80 -9.58 15.95 9.44
CA ASN A 80 -10.90 15.78 8.88
C ASN A 80 -11.64 17.14 8.82
N PRO A 81 -11.95 17.68 7.63
CA PRO A 81 -12.72 18.92 7.53
C PRO A 81 -14.13 18.71 8.11
N SER A 82 -14.50 19.60 9.04
CA SER A 82 -15.69 19.58 9.92
C SER A 82 -17.08 19.50 9.25
N ASN A 83 -17.14 19.33 7.93
CA ASN A 83 -18.35 19.50 7.12
C ASN A 83 -18.79 18.20 6.41
N GLN A 84 -18.19 17.06 6.73
CA GLN A 84 -18.67 15.77 6.22
C GLN A 84 -19.85 15.27 7.06
N THR A 85 -21.00 15.09 6.40
CA THR A 85 -22.25 14.53 6.97
C THR A 85 -22.23 13.01 7.09
N ASP A 86 -21.19 12.36 6.58
CA ASP A 86 -20.98 10.92 6.74
C ASP A 86 -20.37 10.64 8.12
N LYS A 87 -21.02 9.80 8.92
CA LYS A 87 -20.59 9.46 10.29
C LYS A 87 -19.27 8.68 10.32
N ARG A 88 -18.76 8.27 9.16
CA ARG A 88 -17.45 7.64 8.98
C ARG A 88 -16.39 8.72 8.89
N LYS A 89 -15.80 9.07 10.03
CA LYS A 89 -14.68 10.02 10.16
C LYS A 89 -13.39 9.42 9.59
N TYR A 90 -13.32 9.26 8.28
CA TYR A 90 -12.22 8.57 7.64
C TYR A 90 -11.69 9.37 6.44
N LYS A 91 -10.44 9.82 6.53
CA LYS A 91 -9.73 10.41 5.38
C LYS A 91 -8.74 9.38 4.84
N PRO A 92 -9.01 8.74 3.69
CA PRO A 92 -8.05 7.83 3.08
C PRO A 92 -6.79 8.59 2.68
N PHE A 93 -5.67 8.26 3.33
CA PHE A 93 -4.35 8.59 2.79
C PHE A 93 -3.92 7.45 1.88
N VAL A 94 -3.81 7.77 0.59
CA VAL A 94 -3.37 6.81 -0.43
C VAL A 94 -2.00 6.28 -0.04
N THR A 95 -1.94 4.99 0.27
CA THR A 95 -0.67 4.31 0.49
C THR A 95 -0.03 4.08 -0.86
N ASN A 96 1.27 4.36 -0.95
CA ASN A 96 2.04 4.19 -2.18
C ASN A 96 3.26 3.33 -1.88
N PHE A 97 3.53 2.37 -2.76
CA PHE A 97 4.72 1.52 -2.70
C PHE A 97 5.32 1.43 -4.11
N SER A 98 6.63 1.64 -4.23
CA SER A 98 7.31 1.64 -5.52
C SER A 98 8.42 0.59 -5.57
N ILE A 99 8.47 -0.16 -6.67
CA ILE A 99 9.58 -1.04 -7.05
C ILE A 99 10.22 -0.47 -8.32
N LYS A 100 11.55 -0.49 -8.37
CA LYS A 100 12.33 -0.15 -9.57
C LYS A 100 13.18 -1.35 -9.97
N GLU A 101 13.25 -1.59 -11.28
CA GLU A 101 14.09 -2.60 -11.89
C GLU A 101 14.87 -1.98 -13.05
N GLU A 102 16.19 -2.19 -13.06
CA GLU A 102 17.03 -1.75 -14.16
C GLU A 102 17.00 -2.81 -15.27
N ILE A 103 16.77 -2.38 -16.49
CA ILE A 103 16.71 -3.23 -17.67
C ILE A 103 17.93 -2.93 -18.54
N LYS A 104 18.56 -4.01 -19.00
CA LYS A 104 19.64 -4.00 -19.98
C LYS A 104 19.40 -5.14 -20.96
N GLU A 105 18.93 -4.80 -22.16
CA GLU A 105 18.58 -5.78 -23.19
C GLU A 105 19.34 -5.50 -24.49
N LYS A 106 19.85 -6.54 -25.14
CA LYS A 106 20.49 -6.40 -26.44
C LYS A 106 19.43 -6.34 -27.54
N ILE A 107 19.55 -5.37 -28.44
CA ILE A 107 18.64 -5.16 -29.58
C ILE A 107 19.15 -5.93 -30.80
#